data_AF-A0A1B3WNP0-F1
#
_entry.id   AF-A0A1B3WNP0-F1
#
_cell.length_a   1.000
_cell.length_b   1.000
_cell.length_c   1.000
_cell.angle_alpha   90.00
_cell.angle_beta   90.00
_cell.angle_gamma   90.00
#
_symmetry.space_group_name_H-M   'P 1'
#
loop_
_entity.id
_entity.type
_entity.pdbx_description
1 polymer ?
#
loop_
_entity_poly.entity_id
_entity_poly.type
_entity_poly.pdbx_seq_one_letter_code
_entity_poly.pdbx_strand_id
1 'polypeptide(L)' 'MRWFGKDDGQEKLIRDVGKKISGDYPQFAHTRPQVSKRSDGACLLVYEEKLRTVDGLSIMSRLRVVADANGEILKISVSR' A
#
# COMPACT_ATOMS: atom_id res chain seq x y z
N MET A 1 14.66 27.21 -15.48
CA MET A 1 14.36 26.62 -14.15
C MET A 1 12.91 26.19 -14.13
N ARG A 2 12.64 24.88 -14.08
CA ARG A 2 11.26 24.34 -14.07
C ARG A 2 11.01 23.80 -12.67
N TRP A 3 10.27 24.58 -11.87
CA TRP A 3 9.83 24.20 -10.54
C TRP A 3 8.83 23.04 -10.67
N PHE A 4 9.21 21.86 -10.18
CA PHE A 4 8.33 20.70 -10.05
C PHE A 4 7.52 20.83 -8.76
N GLY A 5 6.31 21.39 -8.87
CA GLY A 5 5.29 21.27 -7.83
C GLY A 5 4.30 20.19 -8.24
N LYS A 6 4.59 18.91 -7.96
CA LYS A 6 3.67 17.77 -8.20
C LYS A 6 3.97 16.57 -7.30
N ASP A 7 4.16 16.76 -5.99
CA ASP A 7 4.34 15.61 -5.08
C ASP A 7 3.45 15.64 -3.82
N ASP A 8 2.90 16.79 -3.42
CA ASP A 8 2.12 16.91 -2.17
C ASP A 8 0.79 16.14 -2.16
N GLY A 9 0.06 16.14 -3.27
CA GLY A 9 -1.26 15.50 -3.36
C GLY A 9 -1.20 13.97 -3.27
N GLN A 10 -0.13 13.38 -3.81
CA GLN A 10 0.03 11.93 -3.84
C GLN A 10 0.53 11.38 -2.51
N GLU A 11 1.44 12.08 -1.84
CA GLU A 11 1.89 11.68 -0.49
C GLU A 11 0.72 11.68 0.50
N LYS A 12 -0.14 12.70 0.42
CA LYS A 12 -1.37 12.76 1.20
C LYS A 12 -2.28 11.56 0.92
N LEU A 13 -2.49 11.22 -0.34
CA LEU A 13 -3.33 10.08 -0.75
C LEU A 13 -2.79 8.75 -0.22
N ILE A 14 -1.48 8.51 -0.37
CA ILE A 14 -0.82 7.30 0.15
C ILE A 14 -0.98 7.21 1.67
N ARG A 15 -0.86 8.33 2.40
CA ARG A 15 -1.11 8.37 3.85
C ARG A 15 -2.56 8.06 4.21
N ASP A 16 -3.52 8.63 3.49
CA ASP A 16 -4.95 8.41 3.77
C ASP A 16 -5.37 6.96 3.48
N VAL A 17 -4.92 6.39 2.34
CA VAL A 17 -5.12 4.97 2.02
C VAL A 17 -4.40 4.09 3.04
N GLY A 18 -3.16 4.44 3.40
CA GLY A 18 -2.37 3.72 4.39
C GLY A 18 -3.06 3.63 5.74
N LYS A 19 -3.68 4.71 6.23
CA LYS A 19 -4.45 4.69 7.48
C LYS A 19 -5.63 3.72 7.43
N LYS A 20 -6.38 3.68 6.32
CA LYS A 20 -7.49 2.74 6.14
C LYS A 20 -6.98 1.29 6.19
N ILE A 21 -5.93 1.01 5.43
CA ILE A 21 -5.33 -0.33 5.36
C ILE A 21 -4.77 -0.78 6.70
N SER A 22 -4.12 0.10 7.47
CA SER A 22 -3.62 -0.25 8.81
C SER A 22 -4.75 -0.62 9.79
N GLY A 23 -5.96 -0.09 9.60
CA GLY A 23 -7.13 -0.47 10.38
C GLY A 23 -7.67 -1.85 10.00
N ASP A 24 -7.83 -2.11 8.70
CA ASP A 24 -8.41 -3.36 8.18
C ASP A 24 -7.41 -4.54 8.23
N TYR A 25 -6.12 -4.26 8.12
CA TYR A 25 -5.03 -5.23 8.05
C TYR A 25 -3.89 -4.88 9.04
N PRO A 26 -4.13 -5.00 10.37
CA PRO A 26 -3.17 -4.59 11.39
C PRO A 26 -1.82 -5.30 11.29
N GLN A 27 -1.77 -6.51 10.71
CA GLN A 27 -0.52 -7.24 10.49
C GLN A 27 0.43 -6.57 9.50
N PHE A 28 -0.04 -5.61 8.70
CA PHE A 28 0.80 -4.81 7.81
C PHE A 28 1.03 -3.38 8.31
N ALA A 29 0.46 -3.00 9.47
CA ALA A 29 0.47 -1.62 9.95
C ALA A 29 1.88 -1.06 10.24
N HIS A 30 2.85 -1.93 10.55
CA HIS A 30 4.25 -1.58 10.76
C HIS A 30 5.09 -1.65 9.48
N THR A 31 4.51 -2.09 8.36
CA THR A 31 5.22 -2.22 7.09
C THR A 31 5.09 -0.96 6.26
N ARG A 32 6.16 -0.58 5.56
CA ARG A 32 6.12 0.51 4.58
C ARG A 32 5.75 -0.07 3.21
N PRO A 33 4.64 0.38 2.58
CA PRO A 33 4.28 -0.13 1.28
C PRO A 33 5.25 0.35 0.22
N GLN A 34 5.54 -0.51 -0.74
CA GLN A 34 6.10 -0.10 -2.02
C GLN A 34 4.99 0.54 -2.85
N VAL A 35 5.27 1.71 -3.40
CA VAL A 35 4.29 2.53 -4.12
C VAL A 35 4.65 2.55 -5.60
N SER A 36 3.70 2.21 -6.47
CA SER A 36 3.86 2.28 -7.93
C SER A 36 2.72 3.07 -8.55
N LYS A 37 3.06 4.10 -9.33
CA LYS A 37 2.08 4.88 -10.10
C LYS A 37 1.64 4.06 -11.31
N ARG A 38 0.34 4.04 -11.59
CA ARG A 38 -0.23 3.41 -12.78
C ARG A 38 -0.58 4.48 -13.82
N SER A 39 -0.58 4.09 -15.08
CA SER A 39 -0.85 5.00 -16.21
C SER A 39 -2.28 5.57 -16.23
N ASP A 40 -3.21 4.92 -15.53
CA ASP A 40 -4.61 5.31 -15.34
C ASP A 40 -4.81 6.36 -14.24
N GLY A 41 -3.73 6.86 -13.63
CA GLY A 41 -3.77 7.79 -12.50
C GLY A 41 -4.01 7.11 -11.14
N ALA A 42 -4.23 5.79 -11.13
CA ALA A 42 -4.31 5.02 -9.91
C ALA A 42 -2.91 4.76 -9.31
N CYS A 43 -2.90 4.32 -8.07
CA CYS A 43 -1.71 3.95 -7.33
C CYS A 43 -1.84 2.51 -6.83
N LEU A 44 -0.76 1.74 -6.98
CA LEU A 44 -0.60 0.43 -6.38
C LEU A 44 0.28 0.54 -5.13
N LEU A 45 -0.24 0.13 -3.98
CA LEU A 45 0.49 -0.02 -2.74
C LEU A 45 0.69 -1.51 -2.47
N VAL A 46 1.94 -1.92 -2.23
CA VAL A 46 2.29 -3.32 -1.95
C VAL A 46 2.95 -3.39 -0.59
N TYR A 47 2.28 -4.03 0.36
CA TYR A 47 2.81 -4.33 1.70
C TYR A 47 3.31 -5.77 1.72
N GLU A 48 4.43 -5.98 2.41
CA GLU A 48 5.05 -7.30 2.55
C GLU A 48 5.38 -7.53 4.02
N GLU A 49 4.95 -8.66 4.55
CA GLU A 49 5.18 -9.04 5.94
C GLU A 49 5.63 -10.49 6.02
N LYS A 50 6.69 -10.75 6.79
CA LYS A 50 7.14 -12.11 7.10
C LYS A 50 6.39 -12.61 8.32
N LEU A 51 5.49 -13.57 8.11
CA LEU A 51 4.78 -14.24 9.18
C LEU A 51 5.55 -15.49 9.60
N ARG A 52 5.85 -15.61 10.89
CA ARG A 52 6.41 -16.83 11.47
C ARG A 52 5.26 -17.75 11.86
N THR A 53 5.24 -18.96 11.31
CA THR A 53 4.25 -19.99 11.66
C THR A 53 4.65 -20.71 12.95
N VAL A 54 3.68 -21.43 13.53
CA VAL A 54 3.89 -22.24 14.74
C VAL A 54 4.98 -23.30 14.55
N ASP A 55 5.14 -23.81 13.33
CA ASP A 55 6.18 -24.78 12.95
C ASP A 55 7.57 -24.17 12.77
N GLY A 56 7.72 -22.86 13.02
CA GLY A 56 8.99 -22.14 12.89
C GLY A 56 9.36 -21.75 11.47
N LEU A 57 8.50 -22.03 10.47
CA LEU A 57 8.68 -21.59 9.10
C LEU A 57 8.30 -20.11 8.94
N SER A 58 8.93 -19.44 7.99
CA SER A 58 8.60 -18.05 7.65
C SER A 58 7.90 -18.00 6.30
N ILE A 59 6.68 -17.48 6.29
CA ILE A 59 5.86 -17.30 5.09
C ILE A 59 5.80 -15.80 4.77
N MET A 60 5.96 -15.44 3.50
CA MET A 60 5.83 -14.06 3.07
C MET A 60 4.38 -13.76 2.72
N SER A 61 3.70 -12.95 3.54
CA SER A 61 2.39 -12.41 3.17
C SER A 61 2.56 -11.12 2.40
N ARG A 62 1.79 -10.95 1.32
CA ARG A 62 1.80 -9.74 0.50
C ARG A 62 0.37 -9.22 0.35
N LEU A 63 0.18 -7.94 0.63
CA LEU A 63 -1.08 -7.21 0.44
C LEU A 63 -0.90 -6.18 -0.67
N ARG A 64 -1.73 -6.25 -1.70
CA ARG A 64 -1.75 -5.33 -2.83
C ARG A 64 -3.04 -4.52 -2.81
N VAL A 65 -2.91 -3.21 -2.82
CA VAL A 65 -4.02 -2.26 -2.75
C VAL A 65 -3.94 -1.35 -3.96
N VAL A 66 -4.97 -1.34 -4.79
CA VAL A 66 -5.13 -0.38 -5.89
C VAL A 66 -6.08 0.69 -5.41
N ALA A 67 -5.60 1.94 -5.40
CA ALA A 67 -6.42 3.10 -5.10
C ALA A 67 -6.44 4.05 -6.29
N ASP A 68 -7.55 4.73 -6.53
CA ASP A 68 -7.69 5.71 -7.61
C ASP A 68 -6.99 7.04 -7.27
N ALA A 69 -7.13 8.05 -8.13
CA ALA A 69 -6.55 9.37 -7.92
C ALA A 69 -7.20 10.18 -6.77
N ASN A 70 -8.36 9.75 -6.24
CA ASN A 70 -9.07 10.37 -5.13
C ASN A 70 -8.79 9.68 -3.78
N GLY A 71 -8.11 8.53 -3.79
CA GLY A 71 -7.83 7.73 -2.60
C GLY A 71 -8.95 6.76 -2.24
N GLU A 72 -9.82 6.46 -3.21
CA GLU A 72 -10.79 5.38 -3.13
C GLU A 72 -10.10 4.06 -3.47
N ILE A 73 -10.32 3.05 -2.63
CA ILE A 73 -9.73 1.73 -2.84
C ILE A 73 -10.56 1.00 -3.89
N LEU A 74 -9.98 0.77 -5.06
CA LEU A 74 -10.60 0.06 -6.18
C LEU A 74 -10.50 -1.46 -6.01
N LYS A 75 -9.37 -1.94 -5.45
CA LYS A 75 -9.11 -3.37 -5.31
C LYS A 75 -8.14 -3.67 -4.18
N ILE A 76 -8.43 -4.75 -3.45
CA ILE A 76 -7.50 -5.34 -2.48
C ILE A 76 -7.26 -6.80 -2.87
N SER A 77 -6.02 -7.25 -2.76
CA SER A 77 -5.62 -8.64 -2.96
C SER A 77 -4.56 -9.04 -1.93
N VAL A 78 -4.78 -10.17 -1.27
CA VAL A 78 -3.86 -10.71 -0.28
C VAL A 78 -3.34 -12.05 -0.80
N SER A 79 -2.04 -12.29 -0.69
CA SER A 79 -1.42 -13.59 -0.94
C SER A 79 -0.52 -13.99 0.23
N ARG A 80 -0.36 -15.29 0.43
CA ARG A 80 0.49 -15.92 1.44
C ARG A 80 1.23 -17.08 0.79
#